data_AF-A0A0D9W5F7-F1
#
_entry.id   AF-A0A0D9W5F7-F1
#
_cell.length_a   1.000
_cell.length_b   1.000
_cell.length_c   1.000
_cell.angle_alpha   90.00
_cell.angle_beta   90.00
_cell.angle_gamma   90.00
#
_symmetry.space_group_name_H-M   'P 1'
#
loop_
_entity.id
_entity.type
_entity.pdbx_description
1 polymer ?
#
loop_
_entity_poly.entity_id
_entity_poly.type
_entity_poly.pdbx_seq_one_letter_code
_entity_poly.pdbx_strand_id
1 'polypeptide(L)'
;MVVCRSEYRPNGEASISSTGKPAVSRDGHVEISYDVPRRLNANEIPGVIGDFRIAARNAIQAGFDGVEVHAAHGYLINQFLMDSVNDRNDKYGWSLENRCRFALEIVAGCSALSLHRAPGSLRLRTQTCTLGVYMARAVNDLCMLYLHMVEPRMV
;
A
#
# COMPACT_ATOMS: atom_id res chain seq x y z
N MET A 1 6.59 4.52 1.40
CA MET A 1 8.04 4.40 1.18
C MET A 1 8.45 2.95 1.38
N VAL A 2 9.25 2.46 0.44
CA VAL A 2 9.70 1.08 0.21
C VAL A 2 10.89 0.78 1.10
N VAL A 3 11.16 -0.49 1.40
CA VAL A 3 12.44 -0.96 1.98
C VAL A 3 13.60 -0.17 1.36
N CYS A 4 14.20 0.72 2.15
CA CYS A 4 15.23 1.65 1.70
C CYS A 4 16.56 1.13 2.21
N ARG A 5 17.56 1.00 1.32
CA ARG A 5 18.94 0.74 1.75
C ARG A 5 19.36 1.81 2.74
N SER A 6 20.13 1.43 3.75
CA SER A 6 20.61 2.29 4.82
C SER A 6 21.11 3.67 4.33
N GLU A 7 21.82 3.68 3.21
CA GLU A 7 22.43 4.85 2.56
C GLU A 7 21.43 5.92 2.07
N TYR A 8 20.17 5.56 1.81
CA TYR A 8 19.15 6.48 1.28
C TYR A 8 18.08 6.83 2.31
N ARG A 9 18.33 6.56 3.60
CA ARG A 9 17.38 6.86 4.68
C ARG A 9 17.45 8.33 5.07
N PRO A 10 16.33 9.09 4.97
CA PRO A 10 16.27 10.42 5.55
C PRO A 10 16.58 10.30 7.06
N ASN A 11 17.54 11.09 7.54
CA ASN A 11 17.96 11.13 8.95
C ASN A 11 18.41 9.77 9.54
N GLY A 12 18.73 8.77 8.70
CA GLY A 12 19.11 7.43 9.17
C GLY A 12 17.95 6.61 9.75
N GLU A 13 16.69 7.05 9.61
CA GLU A 13 15.54 6.36 10.19
C GLU A 13 15.21 5.05 9.46
N ALA A 14 14.94 4.00 10.24
CA ALA A 14 14.54 2.71 9.69
C ALA A 14 13.27 2.83 8.84
N SER A 15 13.25 2.10 7.72
CA SER A 15 12.09 2.06 6.84
C SER A 15 10.85 1.55 7.57
N ILE A 16 9.69 2.12 7.30
CA ILE A 16 8.42 1.69 7.88
C ILE A 16 7.84 0.47 7.16
N SER A 17 7.18 -0.41 7.91
CA SER A 17 6.53 -1.63 7.42
C SER A 17 5.27 -1.98 8.23
N SER A 18 4.45 -2.90 7.72
CA SER A 18 3.37 -3.53 8.50
C SER A 18 3.91 -4.41 9.63
N THR A 19 5.14 -4.92 9.50
CA THR A 19 5.85 -5.80 10.44
C THR A 19 7.20 -5.22 10.89
N GLY A 20 7.78 -5.77 11.96
CA GLY A 20 9.15 -5.52 12.39
C GLY A 20 10.16 -6.57 11.89
N LYS A 21 9.73 -7.48 11.00
CA LYS A 21 10.57 -8.54 10.43
C LYS A 21 11.21 -8.08 9.11
N PRO A 22 12.47 -8.45 8.82
CA PRO A 22 13.10 -8.13 7.55
C PRO A 22 12.39 -8.84 6.39
N ALA A 23 12.35 -8.18 5.23
CA ALA A 23 11.90 -8.83 4.01
C ALA A 23 12.96 -9.85 3.56
N VAL A 24 12.51 -10.95 2.98
CA VAL A 24 13.39 -11.97 2.37
C VAL A 24 13.01 -12.07 0.90
N SER A 25 13.93 -11.67 0.00
CA SER A 25 13.79 -11.98 -1.43
C SER A 25 14.67 -13.17 -1.77
N ARG A 26 14.11 -14.14 -2.51
CA ARG A 26 14.84 -15.25 -3.10
C ARG A 26 14.88 -15.07 -4.62
N ASP A 27 15.78 -14.22 -5.09
CA ASP A 27 16.06 -14.08 -6.51
C ASP A 27 17.16 -15.07 -6.92
N GLY A 28 16.77 -16.33 -7.13
CA GLY A 28 17.51 -17.40 -7.85
C GLY A 28 18.86 -17.87 -7.27
N HIS A 29 19.76 -16.96 -6.88
CA HIS A 29 21.14 -17.27 -6.50
C HIS A 29 21.75 -16.33 -5.43
N VAL A 30 21.08 -15.24 -5.03
CA VAL A 30 21.58 -14.34 -3.96
C VAL A 30 20.45 -14.04 -2.97
N GLU A 31 20.66 -14.41 -1.70
CA GLU A 31 19.80 -13.97 -0.60
C GLU A 31 20.09 -12.49 -0.34
N ILE A 32 19.19 -11.62 -0.79
CA ILE A 32 19.28 -10.19 -0.50
C ILE A 32 18.66 -9.98 0.89
N SER A 33 19.53 -9.83 1.89
CA SER A 33 19.13 -9.41 3.23
C SER A 33 18.82 -7.92 3.23
N TYR A 34 17.59 -7.57 3.60
CA TYR A 34 17.17 -6.19 3.80
C TYR A 34 17.28 -5.80 5.27
N ASP A 35 17.60 -4.53 5.52
CA ASP A 35 17.58 -3.97 6.86
C ASP A 35 16.22 -4.20 7.55
N VAL A 36 16.29 -4.44 8.86
CA VAL A 36 15.10 -4.62 9.70
C VAL A 36 14.24 -3.34 9.66
N PRO A 37 12.99 -3.42 9.20
CA PRO A 37 12.11 -2.26 9.19
C PRO A 37 11.54 -1.99 10.58
N ARG A 38 11.12 -0.76 10.80
CA ARG A 38 10.31 -0.39 11.96
C ARG A 38 8.83 -0.65 11.63
N ARG A 39 8.13 -1.33 12.54
CA ARG A 39 6.67 -1.44 12.43
C ARG A 39 6.06 -0.03 12.53
N LEU A 40 5.20 0.34 11.58
CA LEU A 40 4.46 1.59 11.62
C LEU A 40 3.49 1.59 12.82
N ASN A 41 3.55 2.61 13.68
CA ASN A 41 2.64 2.67 14.82
C ASN A 41 1.23 3.08 14.38
N ALA A 42 0.22 2.59 15.08
CA ALA A 42 -1.18 2.83 14.71
C ALA A 42 -1.56 4.33 14.73
N ASN A 43 -0.91 5.13 15.58
CA ASN A 43 -1.08 6.58 15.66
C ASN A 43 -0.38 7.35 14.52
N GLU A 44 0.58 6.74 13.82
CA GLU A 44 1.28 7.34 12.67
C GLU A 44 0.51 7.11 11.35
N ILE A 45 -0.33 6.06 11.29
CA ILE A 45 -1.07 5.68 10.07
C ILE A 45 -1.91 6.83 9.51
N PRO A 46 -2.67 7.61 10.31
CA PRO A 46 -3.38 8.79 9.80
C PRO A 46 -2.47 9.83 9.13
N GLY A 47 -1.25 10.01 9.63
CA GLY A 47 -0.24 10.89 9.04
C GLY A 47 0.19 10.38 7.67
N VAL A 48 0.50 9.09 7.55
CA VAL A 48 0.86 8.45 6.28
C VAL A 48 -0.27 8.57 5.25
N ILE A 49 -1.53 8.38 5.67
CA ILE A 49 -2.70 8.60 4.80
C ILE A 49 -2.77 10.07 4.35
N GLY A 50 -2.47 11.01 5.25
CA GLY A 50 -2.33 12.43 4.94
C GLY A 50 -1.27 12.71 3.87
N ASP A 51 -0.12 12.03 3.94
CA ASP A 51 0.96 12.19 2.94
C ASP A 51 0.51 11.73 1.54
N PHE A 52 -0.23 10.62 1.44
CA PHE A 52 -0.83 10.18 0.17
C PHE A 52 -1.82 11.21 -0.38
N ARG A 53 -2.64 11.83 0.48
CA ARG A 53 -3.56 12.91 0.08
C ARG A 53 -2.83 14.13 -0.46
N ILE A 54 -1.75 14.53 0.22
CA ILE A 54 -0.91 15.66 -0.21
C ILE A 54 -0.26 15.33 -1.56
N ALA A 55 0.30 14.13 -1.72
CA ALA A 55 0.89 13.68 -2.97
C ALA A 55 -0.12 13.67 -4.12
N ALA A 56 -1.33 13.17 -3.88
CA ALA A 56 -2.42 13.19 -4.85
C ALA A 56 -2.79 14.62 -5.27
N ARG A 57 -2.99 15.52 -4.31
CA ARG A 57 -3.25 16.93 -4.58
C ARG A 57 -2.15 17.58 -5.40
N ASN A 58 -0.89 17.32 -5.05
CA ASN A 58 0.26 17.87 -5.76
C ASN A 58 0.33 17.36 -7.21
N ALA A 59 0.00 16.09 -7.46
CA ALA A 59 -0.10 15.54 -8.81
C ALA A 59 -1.18 16.27 -9.63
N ILE A 60 -2.37 16.49 -9.05
CA ILE A 60 -3.43 17.25 -9.75
C ILE A 60 -2.99 18.69 -10.04
N GLN A 61 -2.32 19.35 -9.08
CA GLN A 61 -1.78 20.70 -9.28
C GLN A 61 -0.68 20.74 -10.34
N ALA A 62 0.08 19.67 -10.51
CA ALA A 62 1.08 19.53 -11.56
C ALA A 62 0.47 19.24 -12.96
N GLY A 63 -0.85 19.05 -13.05
CA GLY A 63 -1.56 18.83 -14.30
C GLY A 63 -1.77 17.36 -14.68
N PHE A 64 -1.55 16.41 -13.75
CA PHE A 64 -1.96 15.03 -13.98
C PHE A 64 -3.48 14.88 -13.93
N ASP A 65 -4.04 14.06 -14.84
CA ASP A 65 -5.48 13.78 -14.89
C ASP A 65 -5.97 12.89 -13.74
N GLY A 66 -5.08 12.24 -13.02
CA GLY A 66 -5.42 11.30 -11.97
C GLY A 66 -4.20 10.69 -11.30
N VAL A 67 -4.44 9.85 -10.31
CA VAL A 67 -3.39 9.14 -9.58
C VAL A 67 -3.74 7.66 -9.42
N GLU A 68 -2.73 6.81 -9.58
CA GLU A 68 -2.81 5.38 -9.30
C GLU A 68 -2.16 5.09 -7.94
N VAL A 69 -2.94 4.58 -6.99
CA VAL A 69 -2.43 4.13 -5.69
C VAL A 69 -1.75 2.78 -5.86
N HIS A 70 -0.45 2.71 -5.57
CA HIS A 70 0.30 1.48 -5.75
C HIS A 70 0.21 0.54 -4.52
N ALA A 71 -0.70 -0.44 -4.58
CA ALA A 71 -0.91 -1.50 -3.60
C ALA A 71 -0.45 -2.90 -4.11
N ALA A 72 0.71 -2.94 -4.77
CA ALA A 72 1.26 -4.15 -5.37
C ALA A 72 2.77 -4.28 -5.10
N HIS A 73 3.38 -5.35 -5.63
CA HIS A 73 4.84 -5.59 -5.63
C HIS A 73 5.56 -5.58 -4.26
N GLY A 74 4.81 -5.74 -3.17
CA GLY A 74 5.40 -5.91 -1.83
C GLY A 74 5.76 -4.58 -1.15
N TYR A 75 5.30 -3.46 -1.70
CA TYR A 75 5.39 -2.15 -1.08
C TYR A 75 4.44 -2.00 0.10
N LEU A 76 4.58 -0.90 0.86
CA LEU A 76 3.92 -0.69 2.15
C LEU A 76 2.44 -1.09 2.17
N ILE A 77 1.63 -0.60 1.23
CA ILE A 77 0.20 -0.94 1.19
C ILE A 77 0.01 -2.44 0.98
N ASN A 78 0.78 -3.05 0.06
CA ASN A 78 0.71 -4.49 -0.16
C ASN A 78 1.11 -5.28 1.10
N GLN A 79 2.12 -4.81 1.85
CA GLN A 79 2.54 -5.44 3.12
C GLN A 79 1.43 -5.46 4.17
N PHE A 80 0.50 -4.49 4.17
CA PHE A 80 -0.70 -4.54 5.02
C PHE A 80 -1.73 -5.55 4.51
N LEU A 81 -1.86 -5.71 3.20
CA LEU A 81 -2.78 -6.67 2.58
C LEU A 81 -2.33 -8.12 2.73
N MET A 82 -1.03 -8.39 2.82
CA MET A 82 -0.48 -9.74 2.94
C MET A 82 -0.59 -10.29 4.37
N ASP A 83 -1.21 -11.46 4.57
CA ASP A 83 -1.24 -12.16 5.87
C ASP A 83 0.11 -12.80 6.20
N SER A 84 0.84 -13.23 5.17
CA SER A 84 2.23 -13.70 5.26
C SER A 84 3.21 -12.65 5.78
N VAL A 85 2.85 -11.36 5.74
CA VAL A 85 3.72 -10.24 6.17
C VAL A 85 3.10 -9.47 7.34
N ASN A 86 1.81 -9.14 7.27
CA ASN A 86 1.11 -8.35 8.27
C ASN A 86 0.79 -9.18 9.53
N ASP A 87 1.71 -9.14 10.48
CA ASP A 87 1.57 -9.78 11.80
C ASP A 87 1.07 -8.81 12.89
N ARG A 88 0.31 -7.78 12.50
CA ARG A 88 -0.33 -6.85 13.45
C ARG A 88 -1.54 -7.49 14.12
N ASN A 89 -1.78 -7.10 15.37
CA ASN A 89 -2.94 -7.48 16.18
C ASN A 89 -3.88 -6.29 16.48
N ASP A 90 -3.73 -5.18 15.76
CA ASP A 90 -4.56 -3.99 15.88
C ASP A 90 -5.61 -3.92 14.76
N LYS A 91 -6.33 -2.79 14.67
CA LYS A 91 -7.39 -2.56 13.65
C LYS A 91 -6.91 -2.59 12.20
N TYR A 92 -5.61 -2.75 11.96
CA TYR A 92 -4.99 -2.82 10.63
C TYR A 92 -4.39 -4.19 10.33
N GLY A 93 -4.69 -5.23 11.12
CA GLY A 93 -4.22 -6.60 10.87
C GLY A 93 -5.19 -7.70 11.27
N TRP A 94 -4.70 -8.93 11.22
CA TRP A 94 -5.39 -10.19 11.55
C TRP A 94 -6.55 -10.56 10.61
N SER A 95 -7.64 -9.78 10.58
CA SER A 95 -8.79 -10.05 9.71
C SER A 95 -8.58 -9.54 8.29
N LEU A 96 -9.32 -10.08 7.32
CA LEU A 96 -9.28 -9.61 5.94
C LEU A 96 -9.67 -8.13 5.85
N GLU A 97 -10.75 -7.73 6.52
CA GLU A 97 -11.25 -6.35 6.53
C GLU A 97 -10.22 -5.39 7.13
N ASN A 98 -9.59 -5.78 8.23
CA ASN A 98 -8.57 -4.96 8.90
C ASN A 98 -7.30 -4.82 8.06
N ARG A 99 -6.87 -5.89 7.37
CA ARG A 99 -5.75 -5.82 6.41
C ARG A 99 -6.06 -4.86 5.25
N CYS A 100 -7.30 -4.87 4.76
CA CYS A 100 -7.73 -3.99 3.66
C CYS A 100 -7.93 -2.54 4.09
N ARG A 101 -8.20 -2.28 5.39
CA ARG A 101 -8.51 -0.96 5.94
C ARG A 101 -7.52 0.11 5.52
N PHE A 102 -6.21 -0.16 5.63
CA PHE A 102 -5.18 0.83 5.30
C PHE A 102 -5.23 1.25 3.82
N ALA A 103 -5.39 0.28 2.91
CA ALA A 103 -5.51 0.56 1.48
C ALA A 103 -6.78 1.37 1.17
N LEU A 104 -7.91 1.00 1.77
CA LEU A 104 -9.20 1.67 1.57
C LEU A 104 -9.21 3.09 2.16
N GLU A 105 -8.59 3.31 3.32
CA GLU A 105 -8.46 4.66 3.92
C GLU A 105 -7.61 5.58 3.04
N ILE A 106 -6.52 5.08 2.43
CA ILE A 106 -5.70 5.85 1.46
C ILE A 106 -6.54 6.21 0.24
N VAL A 107 -7.19 5.23 -0.36
CA VAL A 107 -8.01 5.40 -1.56
C VAL A 107 -9.12 6.41 -1.33
N ALA A 108 -9.91 6.23 -0.27
CA ALA A 108 -11.00 7.15 0.09
C ALA A 108 -10.43 8.55 0.36
N GLY A 109 -9.25 8.60 0.98
CA GLY A 109 -8.53 9.83 1.23
C GLY A 109 -8.21 10.62 -0.04
N CYS A 110 -7.69 9.94 -1.07
CA CYS A 110 -7.34 10.54 -2.36
C CYS A 110 -8.59 10.88 -3.20
N SER A 111 -9.61 10.01 -3.21
CA SER A 111 -10.85 10.19 -3.99
C SER A 111 -11.65 11.42 -3.54
N ALA A 112 -11.61 11.77 -2.26
CA ALA A 112 -12.31 12.96 -1.74
C ALA A 112 -11.81 14.30 -2.34
N LEU A 113 -10.63 14.32 -2.99
CA LEU A 113 -10.10 15.51 -3.68
C LEU A 113 -10.71 15.69 -5.08
N SER A 114 -11.43 14.68 -5.58
CA SER A 114 -11.72 14.49 -7.00
C SER A 114 -13.11 14.91 -7.43
N LEU A 115 -13.71 15.92 -6.78
CA LEU A 115 -15.13 16.22 -6.99
C LEU A 115 -15.53 16.50 -8.45
N HIS A 116 -14.61 16.88 -9.36
CA HIS A 116 -14.92 17.01 -10.80
C HIS A 116 -13.75 16.85 -11.79
N ARG A 117 -12.52 16.52 -11.35
CA ARG A 117 -11.34 16.66 -12.23
C ARG A 117 -10.35 15.51 -12.26
N ALA A 118 -10.43 14.52 -11.36
CA ALA A 118 -9.39 13.49 -11.31
C ALA A 118 -9.85 12.18 -10.66
N PRO A 119 -10.55 11.30 -11.38
CA PRO A 119 -11.00 10.04 -10.80
C PRO A 119 -9.78 9.19 -10.40
N GLY A 120 -9.72 8.80 -9.12
CA GLY A 120 -8.61 8.00 -8.59
C GLY A 120 -8.65 6.56 -9.09
N SER A 121 -7.49 5.90 -9.13
CA SER A 121 -7.37 4.47 -9.42
C SER A 121 -6.53 3.74 -8.38
N LEU A 122 -6.71 2.43 -8.28
CA LEU A 122 -5.93 1.56 -7.40
C LEU A 122 -5.29 0.44 -8.21
N ARG A 123 -3.99 0.24 -8.01
CA ARG A 123 -3.25 -0.91 -8.50
C ARG A 123 -3.03 -1.92 -7.41
N LEU A 124 -3.52 -3.13 -7.64
CA LEU A 124 -3.54 -4.20 -6.65
C LEU A 124 -2.84 -5.45 -7.20
N ARG A 125 -2.05 -6.11 -6.34
CA ARG A 125 -1.61 -7.48 -6.55
C ARG A 125 -2.18 -8.31 -5.42
N THR A 126 -3.02 -9.28 -5.76
CA THR A 126 -3.71 -10.11 -4.78
C THR A 126 -2.95 -11.42 -4.60
N GLN A 127 -2.94 -11.96 -3.38
CA GLN A 127 -2.39 -13.29 -3.10
C GLN A 127 -3.44 -14.39 -3.19
N THR A 128 -4.71 -14.04 -2.95
CA THR A 128 -5.84 -14.97 -2.94
C THR A 128 -7.01 -14.37 -3.73
N CYS A 129 -7.85 -15.24 -4.29
CA CYS A 129 -9.10 -14.81 -4.91
C CYS A 129 -10.00 -14.06 -3.92
N THR A 130 -10.04 -14.48 -2.64
CA THR A 130 -10.84 -13.84 -1.59
C THR A 130 -10.44 -12.38 -1.38
N LEU A 131 -9.14 -12.10 -1.26
CA LEU A 131 -8.64 -10.73 -1.14
C LEU A 131 -8.98 -9.91 -2.38
N GLY A 132 -8.80 -10.49 -3.57
CA GLY A 132 -9.10 -9.79 -4.83
C GLY A 132 -10.58 -9.43 -4.97
N VAL A 133 -11.48 -10.38 -4.70
CA VAL A 133 -12.93 -10.15 -4.77
C VAL A 133 -13.38 -9.15 -3.71
N TYR A 134 -12.85 -9.23 -2.48
CA TYR A 134 -13.18 -8.28 -1.42
C TYR A 134 -12.78 -6.85 -1.81
N MET A 135 -11.54 -6.66 -2.26
CA MET A 135 -11.04 -5.35 -2.68
C MET A 135 -11.81 -4.83 -3.88
N ALA A 136 -12.09 -5.65 -4.89
CA ALA A 136 -12.87 -5.25 -6.06
C ALA A 136 -14.27 -4.74 -5.69
N ARG A 137 -14.94 -5.40 -4.74
CA ARG A 137 -16.23 -4.93 -4.21
C ARG A 137 -16.08 -3.63 -3.41
N ALA A 138 -15.12 -3.56 -2.50
CA ALA A 138 -14.93 -2.41 -1.63
C ALA A 138 -14.57 -1.13 -2.42
N VAL A 139 -13.78 -1.23 -3.49
CA VAL A 139 -13.42 -0.07 -4.33
C VAL A 139 -14.50 0.35 -5.31
N ASN A 140 -15.40 -0.58 -5.69
CA ASN A 140 -16.55 -0.26 -6.53
C ASN A 140 -17.45 0.78 -5.84
N ASP A 141 -17.62 0.66 -4.52
CA ASP A 141 -18.43 1.59 -3.72
C ASP A 141 -17.76 2.97 -3.54
N LEU A 142 -16.48 3.11 -3.90
CA LEU A 142 -15.70 4.34 -3.79
C LEU A 142 -15.63 5.14 -5.10
N CYS A 143 -16.41 4.77 -6.13
CA CYS A 143 -16.48 5.41 -7.44
C CYS A 143 -15.10 5.59 -8.13
N MET A 144 -14.26 4.55 -8.08
CA MET A 144 -12.94 4.58 -8.72
C MET A 144 -13.00 4.46 -10.24
N LEU A 145 -12.01 5.03 -10.92
CA LEU A 145 -11.94 5.00 -12.39
C LEU A 145 -11.72 3.59 -12.93
N TYR A 146 -10.75 2.88 -12.33
CA TYR A 146 -10.38 1.52 -12.69
C TYR A 146 -9.66 0.83 -11.53
N LEU A 147 -9.64 -0.50 -11.57
CA LEU A 147 -8.84 -1.37 -10.73
C LEU A 147 -7.81 -2.10 -11.61
N HIS A 148 -6.52 -1.86 -11.37
CA HIS A 148 -5.45 -2.53 -12.09
C HIS A 148 -4.99 -3.76 -11.32
N MET A 149 -5.34 -4.94 -11.81
CA MET A 149 -4.97 -6.23 -11.24
C MET A 149 -3.68 -6.76 -11.88
N VAL A 150 -2.68 -7.10 -11.06
CA VAL A 150 -1.46 -7.77 -11.53
C VAL A 150 -1.63 -9.28 -11.36
N GLU A 151 -1.67 -10.00 -12.48
CA GLU A 151 -1.78 -11.46 -12.47
C GLU A 151 -0.49 -12.13 -12.00
N PRO A 152 -0.59 -13.22 -11.20
CA PRO A 152 0.56 -14.06 -10.93
C PRO A 152 0.99 -14.75 -12.23
N ARG A 153 2.21 -14.45 -12.69
CA ARG A 153 2.81 -15.21 -13.79
C ARG A 153 3.14 -16.60 -13.26
N MET A 154 2.47 -17.62 -13.80
CA MET A 154 2.88 -19.01 -13.60
C MET A 154 4.23 -19.17 -14.32
N VAL A 155 5.30 -19.37 -13.55
CA VAL A 155 6.62 -19.78 -14.05
C VAL A 155 6.89 -21.17 -13.53
#